data_AF-A0A2V9JAB2-F1
#
_entry.id   AF-A0A2V9JAB2-F1
#
_cell.length_a   1.000
_cell.length_b   1.000
_cell.length_c   1.000
_cell.angle_alpha   90.00
_cell.angle_beta   90.00
_cell.angle_gamma   90.00
#
_symmetry.space_group_name_H-M   'P 1'
#
loop_
_entity.id
_entity.type
_entity.pdbx_description
1 polymer ?
#
loop_
_entity_poly.entity_id
_entity_poly.type
_entity_poly.pdbx_seq_one_letter_code
_entity_poly.pdbx_strand_id
1 'polypeptide(L)'
;MDELGHAINESLSDSDSISEVMGRIRAAGYDLFLVLEVTVGFNKRGDSSAVRRRKLGTGDAQGVQFRLSNQDAEFLRDLKITVDDEKPQTG
;
A
#
# COMPACT_ATOMS: atom_id res chain seq x y z
N MET A 1 -7.42 -1.27 -15.46
CA MET A 1 -5.95 -1.43 -15.39
C MET A 1 -5.31 -0.88 -16.66
N ASP A 2 -5.90 -1.17 -17.82
CA ASP A 2 -5.40 -0.70 -19.11
C ASP A 2 -5.33 0.83 -19.26
N GLU A 3 -6.30 1.58 -18.72
CA GLU A 3 -6.25 3.06 -18.79
C GLU A 3 -5.05 3.67 -18.07
N LEU A 4 -4.65 3.12 -16.92
CA LEU A 4 -3.48 3.64 -16.19
C LEU A 4 -2.19 3.28 -16.93
N GLY A 5 -2.08 2.05 -17.44
CA GLY A 5 -0.95 1.64 -18.25
C GLY A 5 -0.83 2.48 -19.53
N HIS A 6 -1.96 2.78 -20.18
CA HIS A 6 -2.02 3.64 -21.35
C HIS A 6 -1.59 5.08 -21.01
N ALA A 7 -2.15 5.67 -19.95
CA ALA A 7 -1.81 7.03 -19.52
C ALA A 7 -0.34 7.18 -19.12
N ILE A 8 0.24 6.18 -18.45
CA ILE A 8 1.68 6.17 -18.13
C ILE A 8 2.51 6.11 -19.40
N ASN A 9 2.15 5.23 -20.34
CA ASN A 9 2.90 5.07 -21.59
C ASN A 9 2.84 6.34 -22.45
N GLU A 10 1.67 6.97 -22.54
CA GLU A 10 1.48 8.27 -23.20
C GLU A 10 2.32 9.36 -22.50
N SER A 11 2.26 9.44 -21.18
CA SER A 11 3.04 10.41 -20.39
C SER A 11 4.55 10.24 -20.55
N LEU A 12 5.03 9.00 -20.69
CA LEU A 12 6.43 8.69 -20.93
C LEU A 12 6.86 9.04 -22.35
N SER A 13 6.00 8.74 -23.33
CA SER A 13 6.25 9.00 -24.75
C SER A 13 6.28 10.49 -25.06
N ASP A 14 5.43 11.27 -24.39
CA ASP A 14 5.30 12.72 -24.59
C ASP A 14 6.28 13.54 -23.71
N SER A 15 7.08 12.89 -22.87
CA SER A 15 8.03 13.58 -22.01
C SER A 15 9.33 13.92 -22.75
N ASP A 16 9.51 15.20 -23.05
CA ASP A 16 10.75 15.74 -23.63
C ASP A 16 11.98 15.43 -22.75
N SER A 17 11.84 15.55 -21.43
CA SER A 17 12.93 15.31 -20.49
C SER A 17 13.41 13.85 -20.53
N ILE A 18 12.48 12.90 -20.55
CA ILE A 18 12.82 11.48 -20.64
C ILE A 18 13.45 11.19 -22.01
N SER A 19 12.88 11.74 -23.09
CA SER A 19 13.39 11.57 -24.45
C SER A 19 14.83 12.06 -24.61
N GLU A 20 15.17 13.20 -24.00
CA GLU A 20 16.53 13.74 -24.01
C GLU A 20 17.52 12.81 -23.31
N VAL A 21 17.16 12.29 -22.12
CA VAL A 21 18.00 11.36 -21.36
C VAL A 21 18.22 10.07 -22.16
N MET A 22 17.16 9.49 -22.73
CA MET A 22 17.26 8.29 -23.56
C MET A 22 18.13 8.52 -24.79
N GLY A 23 18.03 9.71 -25.42
CA GLY A 23 18.87 10.10 -26.54
C GLY A 23 20.36 10.12 -26.19
N ARG A 24 20.71 10.70 -25.03
CA ARG A 24 22.11 10.69 -24.54
C ARG A 24 22.63 9.29 -24.28
N ILE A 25 21.79 8.39 -23.74
CA ILE A 25 22.19 7.00 -23.49
C ILE A 25 22.41 6.24 -24.81
N ARG A 26 21.52 6.39 -25.81
CA ARG A 26 21.74 5.81 -27.14
C ARG A 26 22.99 6.36 -27.82
N ALA A 27 23.22 7.67 -27.72
CA ALA A 27 24.40 8.31 -28.31
C ALA A 27 25.72 7.81 -27.70
N ALA A 28 25.69 7.34 -26.45
CA ALA A 28 26.83 6.69 -25.82
C ALA A 28 27.03 5.22 -26.26
N GLY A 29 26.20 4.71 -27.19
CA GLY A 29 26.34 3.38 -27.78
C GLY A 29 25.53 2.27 -27.10
N TYR A 30 24.62 2.61 -26.20
CA TYR A 30 23.78 1.63 -25.50
C TYR A 30 22.46 1.37 -26.23
N ASP A 31 22.05 0.10 -26.26
CA ASP A 31 20.71 -0.31 -26.67
C ASP A 31 19.78 -0.34 -25.43
N LEU A 32 18.60 0.28 -25.55
CA LEU A 32 17.71 0.55 -24.41
C LEU A 32 16.42 -0.26 -24.55
N PHE A 33 16.07 -0.97 -23.48
CA PHE A 33 14.76 -1.55 -23.28
C PHE A 33 14.24 -1.13 -21.90
N LEU A 34 13.04 -0.56 -21.86
CA LEU A 34 12.40 -0.09 -20.64
C LEU A 34 11.23 -1.02 -20.28
N VAL A 35 11.26 -1.58 -19.07
CA VAL A 35 10.13 -2.30 -18.47
C VAL A 35 9.72 -1.54 -17.22
N LEU A 36 8.44 -1.23 -17.11
CA LEU A 36 7.88 -0.57 -15.94
C LEU A 36 6.96 -1.54 -15.21
N GLU A 37 7.37 -1.98 -14.02
CA GLU A 37 6.51 -2.70 -13.09
C GLU A 37 6.04 -1.73 -12.00
N VAL A 38 4.73 -1.53 -11.90
CA VAL A 38 4.14 -0.64 -10.90
C VAL A 38 3.05 -1.37 -10.14
N THR A 39 3.18 -1.43 -8.81
CA THR A 39 2.15 -1.97 -7.92
C THR A 39 1.23 -0.84 -7.50
N VAL A 40 -0.04 -0.91 -7.90
CA VAL A 40 -1.03 0.15 -7.65
C VAL A 40 -2.09 -0.35 -6.69
N GLY A 41 -2.11 0.21 -5.48
CA GLY A 41 -3.12 -0.07 -4.47
C GLY A 41 -4.32 0.88 -4.62
N PHE A 42 -5.53 0.32 -4.66
CA PHE A 42 -6.77 1.11 -4.68
C PHE A 42 -7.43 1.09 -3.31
N ASN A 43 -7.81 2.25 -2.80
CA ASN A 43 -8.64 2.36 -1.60
C ASN A 43 -9.92 3.10 -1.97
N LYS A 44 -11.05 2.39 -1.94
CA LYS A 44 -12.34 2.94 -2.39
C LYS A 44 -12.89 3.87 -1.30
N ARG A 45 -12.66 5.17 -1.45
CA ARG A 45 -13.28 6.18 -0.57
C ARG A 45 -14.80 6.11 -0.76
N GLY A 46 -15.51 5.65 0.28
CA GLY A 46 -16.96 5.46 0.26
C GLY A 46 -17.40 4.00 0.33
N ASP A 47 -16.49 3.02 0.26
CA ASP A 47 -16.77 1.68 0.77
C ASP A 47 -16.65 1.70 2.30
N SER A 48 -17.51 2.50 2.90
CA SER A 48 -18.07 2.22 4.21
C SER A 48 -18.90 0.94 4.06
N SER A 49 -18.28 -0.20 3.72
CA SER A 49 -18.72 -1.42 4.35
C SER A 49 -18.73 -1.03 5.81
N ALA A 50 -19.93 -0.99 6.37
CA ALA A 50 -20.12 -0.54 7.70
C ALA A 50 -19.22 -1.43 8.55
N VAL A 51 -18.05 -0.92 8.93
CA VAL A 51 -17.61 -1.04 10.31
C VAL A 51 -18.74 -0.35 11.03
N ARG A 52 -19.83 -1.11 11.25
CA ARG A 52 -20.63 -0.96 12.43
C ARG A 52 -19.57 -1.10 13.50
N ARG A 53 -19.04 0.05 13.90
CA ARG A 53 -18.58 0.26 15.25
C ARG A 53 -19.85 -0.01 16.04
N ARG A 54 -20.13 -1.30 16.26
CA ARG A 54 -21.02 -1.74 17.30
C ARG A 54 -20.35 -1.06 18.48
N LYS A 55 -20.96 0.02 18.96
CA LYS A 55 -20.71 0.45 20.33
C LYS A 55 -20.96 -0.83 21.09
N LEU A 56 -19.88 -1.54 21.44
CA LEU A 56 -19.94 -2.50 22.52
C LEU A 56 -20.40 -1.61 23.66
N GLY A 57 -21.69 -1.72 23.97
CA GLY A 57 -22.18 -1.24 25.23
C GLY A 57 -21.23 -1.78 26.28
N THR A 58 -20.90 -0.95 27.24
CA THR A 58 -20.23 -1.31 28.50
C THR A 58 -21.11 -2.29 29.27
N GLY A 59 -21.32 -3.47 28.72
CA GLY A 59 -22.09 -4.58 29.23
C GLY A 59 -21.27 -5.84 29.02
N ASP A 60 -20.74 -6.34 30.13
CA ASP A 60 -20.06 -7.61 30.33
C ASP A 60 -18.73 -7.82 29.62
N ALA A 61 -17.68 -7.38 30.32
CA ALA A 61 -16.29 -7.80 30.16
C ALA A 61 -16.09 -9.28 30.55
N GLN A 62 -16.74 -10.20 29.84
CA GLN A 62 -16.39 -11.62 29.89
C GLN A 62 -16.20 -12.16 28.47
N GLY A 63 -14.93 -12.29 28.08
CA GLY A 63 -14.51 -13.46 27.32
C GLY A 63 -14.43 -13.35 25.79
N VAL A 64 -14.35 -12.17 25.17
CA VAL A 64 -13.82 -12.11 23.80
C VAL A 64 -12.30 -12.16 23.88
N GLN A 65 -11.76 -13.37 23.96
CA GLN A 65 -10.33 -13.62 23.92
C GLN A 65 -9.84 -13.20 22.53
N PHE A 66 -9.20 -12.03 22.44
CA PHE A 66 -8.54 -11.59 21.22
C PHE A 66 -7.43 -12.59 20.90
N ARG A 67 -7.67 -13.49 19.95
CA ARG A 67 -6.72 -14.53 19.54
C ARG A 67 -6.04 -14.06 18.27
N LEU A 68 -4.80 -13.60 18.42
CA LEU A 68 -3.92 -13.29 17.30
C LEU A 68 -3.26 -14.58 16.82
N SER A 69 -3.38 -14.89 15.54
CA SER A 69 -2.66 -16.01 14.93
C SER A 69 -1.25 -15.60 14.51
N ASN A 70 -0.37 -16.58 14.21
CA ASN A 70 0.97 -16.29 13.71
C ASN A 70 0.93 -15.55 12.36
N GLN A 71 -0.06 -15.83 11.51
CA GLN A 71 -0.24 -15.16 10.23
C GLN A 71 -0.64 -13.69 10.42
N ASP A 72 -1.47 -13.40 11.43
CA ASP A 72 -1.82 -12.02 11.77
C ASP A 72 -0.59 -11.24 12.27
N ALA A 73 0.31 -11.89 13.02
CA ALA A 73 1.53 -11.26 13.50
C ALA A 73 2.50 -10.91 12.36
N GLU A 74 2.68 -11.80 11.37
CA GLU A 74 3.49 -11.51 10.18
C GLU A 74 2.88 -10.36 9.36
N PHE A 75 1.57 -10.39 9.15
CA PHE A 75 0.85 -9.34 8.43
C PHE A 75 0.99 -7.96 9.09
N LEU A 76 0.88 -7.88 10.42
CA LEU A 76 1.05 -6.62 11.16
C LEU A 76 2.50 -6.11 11.08
N ARG A 77 3.49 -7.01 11.06
CA ARG A 77 4.91 -6.66 10.87
C ARG A 77 5.19 -6.09 9.48
N ASP A 78 4.62 -6.69 8.45
CA ASP A 78 4.74 -6.21 7.07
C ASP A 78 4.14 -4.81 6.89
N LEU A 79 3.05 -4.53 7.61
CA LEU A 79 2.41 -3.21 7.66
C LEU A 79 3.12 -2.20 8.59
N LYS A 80 4.23 -2.59 9.23
CA LYS A 80 4.93 -1.79 10.25
C LYS A 80 4.02 -1.30 11.39
N ILE A 81 2.98 -2.07 11.69
CA ILE A 81 2.07 -1.79 12.80
C ILE A 81 2.65 -2.43 14.04
N THR A 82 3.21 -1.62 14.93
CA THR A 82 3.61 -2.04 16.27
C THR A 82 2.45 -1.87 17.24
N VAL A 83 2.16 -2.94 17.99
CA VAL A 83 1.25 -2.88 19.12
C VAL A 83 2.10 -2.57 20.35
N ASP A 84 2.13 -1.31 20.78
CA ASP A 84 2.69 -0.96 22.08
C ASP A 84 1.69 -1.41 23.16
N ASP A 85 2.00 -2.53 23.83
CA ASP A 85 1.33 -2.92 25.07
C ASP A 85 1.91 -2.10 26.23
N GLU A 86 1.68 -0.79 26.22
CA GLU A 86 1.95 0.05 27.39
C GLU A 86 0.84 -0.18 28.42
N LYS A 87 1.02 -1.19 29.28
CA LYS A 87 0.21 -1.31 30.50
C LYS A 87 0.53 -0.12 31.40
N PRO A 88 -0.46 0.70 31.82
CA PRO A 88 -0.23 1.65 32.89
C PRO A 88 0.08 0.85 34.15
N GLN A 89 1.34 0.91 34.59
CA GLN A 89 1.79 0.41 35.87
C GLN A 89 1.05 1.21 36.94
N THR A 90 0.04 0.61 37.54
CA THR A 90 -0.61 1.14 38.74
C THR A 90 0.03 0.40 39.91
N GLY A 91 0.94 1.08 40.60
CA GLY A 91 1.60 0.64 41.83
C GLY A 91 2.02 1.87 42.62
#